data_AF-A0A3M7MF53-F1
#
_entry.id   AF-A0A3M7MF53-F1
#
_cell.length_a   1.000
_cell.length_b   1.000
_cell.length_c   1.000
_cell.angle_alpha   90.00
_cell.angle_beta   90.00
_cell.angle_gamma   90.00
#
_symmetry.space_group_name_H-M   'P 1'
#
loop_
_entity.id
_entity.type
_entity.pdbx_description
1 polymer ?
#
loop_
_entity_poly.entity_id
_entity_poly.type
_entity_poly.pdbx_seq_one_letter_code
_entity_poly.pdbx_strand_id
1 'polypeptide(L)'
;MSAMSIKFFFFNLCFVYVSYIVGQFLYQASRVGKQEFLQTQRYSDRVLFCTPLRDAEAHLPRFFSGLYNLSYPHELVDIAFLVSESKDQTTSALVSYIDRLQKSADKKMPYHSVSVLHKDFHQIVAQDARSRHDFIAQPERRKKLAKARNWLWSALLRPHHAWVYWQDVDVERIPATIFEDLMKHDSDVIVPSVWMTHSKYGDFPYDLNSWIESDQGRAVSAALPEDTMAKAMGFQVRGLPHYTVWHAYEEGL
;
A
#
# COMPACT_ATOMS: atom_id res chain seq x y z
N MET A 1 -35.00 -3.71 8.96
CA MET A 1 -34.33 -3.57 7.64
C MET A 1 -33.44 -2.34 7.70
N SER A 2 -32.14 -2.54 7.95
CA SER A 2 -31.15 -1.44 7.94
C SER A 2 -30.53 -1.36 6.56
N ALA A 3 -30.59 -0.19 5.92
CA ALA A 3 -29.96 0.05 4.64
C ALA A 3 -28.43 0.08 4.83
N MET A 4 -27.73 -0.85 4.19
CA MET A 4 -26.27 -0.93 4.20
C MET A 4 -25.72 0.23 3.34
N SER A 5 -25.14 1.23 3.99
CA SER A 5 -24.54 2.40 3.34
C SER A 5 -23.10 2.08 2.93
N ILE A 6 -22.87 1.85 1.63
CA ILE A 6 -21.52 1.83 1.07
C ILE A 6 -21.05 3.28 0.92
N LYS A 7 -20.06 3.70 1.71
CA LYS A 7 -19.44 5.02 1.61
C LYS A 7 -18.27 4.95 0.64
N PHE A 8 -18.41 5.58 -0.53
CA PHE A 8 -17.30 5.76 -1.48
C PHE A 8 -16.66 7.14 -1.28
N PHE A 9 -15.34 7.18 -1.30
CA PHE A 9 -14.56 8.42 -1.24
C PHE A 9 -13.75 8.59 -2.53
N PHE A 10 -13.92 9.73 -3.19
CA PHE A 10 -13.21 10.12 -4.40
C PHE A 10 -12.37 11.37 -4.14
N PHE A 11 -11.09 11.32 -4.50
CA PHE A 11 -10.23 12.50 -4.52
C PHE A 11 -9.51 12.58 -5.88
N ASN A 12 -9.80 13.63 -6.66
CA ASN A 12 -9.12 14.00 -7.91
C ASN A 12 -8.96 12.87 -8.96
N LEU A 13 -10.08 12.31 -9.42
CA LEU A 13 -10.15 11.63 -10.72
C LEU A 13 -11.05 12.43 -11.67
N CYS A 14 -10.66 12.51 -12.95
CA CYS A 14 -11.48 13.04 -14.02
C CYS A 14 -12.87 12.35 -13.99
N PHE A 15 -13.95 13.14 -13.84
CA PHE A 15 -15.33 12.67 -13.61
C PHE A 15 -15.81 11.58 -14.59
N VAL A 16 -15.25 11.54 -15.80
CA VAL A 16 -15.56 10.55 -16.83
C VAL A 16 -15.07 9.13 -16.44
N TYR A 17 -13.94 9.02 -15.74
CA TYR A 17 -13.33 7.73 -15.39
C TYR A 17 -13.93 7.12 -14.12
N VAL A 18 -14.36 7.97 -13.18
CA VAL A 18 -15.11 7.53 -11.97
C VAL A 18 -16.46 6.93 -12.37
N SER A 19 -17.17 7.59 -13.27
CA SER A 19 -18.47 7.11 -13.77
C SER A 19 -18.33 5.77 -14.49
N TYR A 20 -17.22 5.57 -15.20
CA TYR A 20 -16.90 4.30 -15.84
C TYR A 20 -16.56 3.20 -14.82
N ILE A 21 -15.73 3.49 -13.81
CA ILE A 21 -15.33 2.49 -12.80
C ILE A 21 -16.51 2.14 -11.88
N VAL A 22 -17.27 3.13 -11.41
CA VAL A 22 -18.51 2.91 -10.66
C VAL A 22 -19.53 2.19 -11.55
N GLY A 23 -19.62 2.56 -12.84
CA GLY A 23 -20.45 1.87 -13.81
C GLY A 23 -20.06 0.40 -14.00
N GLN A 24 -18.76 0.09 -14.12
CA GLN A 24 -18.26 -1.29 -14.21
C GLN A 24 -18.44 -2.04 -12.90
N PHE A 25 -18.20 -1.41 -11.75
CA PHE A 25 -18.43 -2.01 -10.44
C PHE A 25 -19.91 -2.33 -10.23
N LEU A 26 -20.81 -1.37 -10.49
CA LEU A 26 -22.26 -1.56 -10.41
C LEU A 26 -22.75 -2.56 -11.45
N TYR A 27 -22.18 -2.57 -12.66
CA TYR A 27 -22.50 -3.54 -13.69
C TYR A 27 -22.09 -4.96 -13.27
N GLN A 28 -20.88 -5.15 -12.78
CA GLN A 28 -20.42 -6.44 -12.26
C GLN A 28 -21.22 -6.88 -11.04
N ALA A 29 -21.51 -5.96 -10.10
CA ALA A 29 -22.35 -6.20 -8.94
C ALA A 29 -23.81 -6.52 -9.32
N SER A 30 -24.33 -5.94 -10.41
CA SER A 30 -25.69 -6.21 -10.90
C SER A 30 -25.85 -7.59 -11.54
N ARG A 31 -24.74 -8.23 -11.95
CA ARG A 31 -24.73 -9.60 -12.51
C ARG A 31 -24.61 -10.68 -11.45
N VAL A 32 -24.29 -10.32 -10.21
CA VAL A 32 -24.22 -11.22 -9.07
C VAL A 32 -25.53 -11.11 -8.30
N GLY A 33 -26.20 -12.23 -8.02
CA GLY A 33 -27.44 -12.21 -7.25
C GLY A 33 -27.23 -11.56 -5.88
N LYS A 34 -28.18 -10.75 -5.39
CA LYS A 34 -28.06 -10.04 -4.10
C LYS A 34 -27.65 -10.95 -2.93
N GLN A 35 -28.09 -12.21 -2.92
CA GLN A 35 -27.70 -13.20 -1.91
C GLN A 35 -26.27 -13.73 -2.09
N GLU A 36 -25.81 -13.90 -3.33
CA GLU A 36 -24.45 -14.33 -3.67
C GLU A 36 -23.42 -13.22 -3.39
N PHE A 37 -23.79 -11.96 -3.66
CA PHE A 37 -23.02 -10.77 -3.28
C PHE A 37 -22.91 -10.63 -1.75
N LEU A 38 -23.99 -10.88 -1.01
CA LEU A 38 -23.98 -10.83 0.45
C LEU A 38 -23.29 -12.05 1.10
N GLN A 39 -23.27 -13.22 0.44
CA GLN A 39 -22.52 -14.40 0.91
C GLN A 39 -21.02 -14.27 0.68
N THR A 40 -20.59 -13.76 -0.48
CA THR A 40 -19.17 -13.53 -0.81
C THR A 40 -18.54 -12.44 0.07
N GLN A 41 -19.30 -11.42 0.46
CA GLN A 41 -18.87 -10.37 1.38
C GLN A 41 -18.76 -10.82 2.85
N ARG A 42 -19.42 -11.92 3.25
CA ARG A 42 -19.44 -12.35 4.65
C ARG A 42 -18.26 -13.21 5.10
N TYR A 43 -17.36 -13.62 4.19
CA TYR A 43 -16.30 -14.60 4.51
C TYR A 43 -15.02 -14.51 3.66
N SER A 44 -14.81 -13.46 2.87
CA SER A 44 -13.57 -13.39 2.09
C SER A 44 -12.51 -12.61 2.86
N ASP A 45 -11.71 -13.30 3.67
CA ASP A 45 -10.55 -12.70 4.36
C ASP A 45 -9.38 -12.42 3.39
N ARG A 46 -9.68 -12.15 2.11
CA ARG A 46 -8.65 -11.95 1.09
C ARG A 46 -7.97 -10.60 1.24
N VAL A 47 -6.65 -10.62 1.07
CA VAL A 47 -5.77 -9.45 1.16
C VAL A 47 -5.28 -9.08 -0.22
N LEU A 48 -5.43 -7.81 -0.60
CA LEU A 48 -4.69 -7.22 -1.72
C LEU A 48 -3.39 -6.59 -1.19
N PHE A 49 -2.26 -7.25 -1.43
CA PHE A 49 -0.92 -6.76 -1.08
C PHE A 49 -0.42 -5.84 -2.18
N CYS A 50 -0.13 -4.57 -1.87
CA CYS A 50 0.30 -3.57 -2.86
C CYS A 50 1.71 -3.07 -2.57
N THR A 51 2.57 -3.11 -3.59
CA THR A 51 3.94 -2.59 -3.54
C THR A 51 4.30 -1.80 -4.79
N PRO A 52 4.54 -0.48 -4.67
CA PRO A 52 5.18 0.28 -5.74
C PRO A 52 6.68 -0.04 -5.80
N LEU A 53 7.23 -0.09 -7.01
CA LEU A 53 8.61 -0.42 -7.31
C LEU A 53 9.22 0.63 -8.23
N ARG A 54 10.40 1.11 -7.83
CA ARG A 54 11.30 1.90 -8.66
C ARG A 54 12.73 1.65 -8.21
N ASP A 55 13.60 1.26 -9.13
CA ASP A 55 15.02 0.99 -8.85
C ASP A 55 15.21 0.09 -7.61
N ALA A 56 14.43 -0.98 -7.57
CA ALA A 56 14.20 -1.82 -6.40
C ALA A 56 15.01 -3.14 -6.41
N GLU A 57 15.84 -3.38 -7.43
CA GLU A 57 16.55 -4.65 -7.63
C GLU A 57 17.27 -5.13 -6.36
N ALA A 58 17.96 -4.21 -5.68
CA ALA A 58 18.73 -4.50 -4.47
C ALA A 58 17.86 -4.91 -3.26
N HIS A 59 16.60 -4.49 -3.21
CA HIS A 59 15.69 -4.78 -2.09
C HIS A 59 14.91 -6.08 -2.27
N LEU A 60 14.72 -6.53 -3.51
CA LEU A 60 13.92 -7.72 -3.83
C LEU A 60 14.34 -9.00 -3.06
N PRO A 61 15.63 -9.33 -2.83
CA PRO A 61 15.99 -10.54 -2.09
C PRO A 61 15.38 -10.59 -0.68
N ARG A 62 15.48 -9.48 0.07
CA ARG A 62 14.96 -9.40 1.45
C ARG A 62 13.44 -9.27 1.46
N PHE A 63 12.89 -8.47 0.55
CA PHE A 63 11.44 -8.33 0.38
C PHE A 63 10.78 -9.69 0.13
N PHE A 64 11.30 -10.50 -0.80
CA PHE A 64 10.77 -11.84 -1.07
C PHE A 64 11.02 -12.81 0.10
N SER A 65 12.11 -12.68 0.85
CA SER A 65 12.29 -13.45 2.10
C SER A 65 11.15 -13.20 3.09
N GLY A 66 10.65 -11.96 3.17
CA GLY A 66 9.45 -11.62 3.93
C GLY A 66 8.22 -12.35 3.40
N LEU A 67 7.99 -12.29 2.08
CA LEU A 67 6.86 -12.98 1.43
C LEU A 67 6.87 -14.50 1.61
N TYR A 68 8.04 -15.15 1.64
CA TYR A 68 8.11 -16.59 1.92
C TYR A 68 7.75 -16.94 3.36
N ASN A 69 7.91 -16.00 4.29
CA ASN A 69 7.81 -16.24 5.73
C ASN A 69 6.45 -15.81 6.32
N LEU A 70 5.53 -15.29 5.50
CA LEU A 70 4.20 -14.93 5.98
C LEU A 70 3.44 -16.18 6.45
N SER A 71 2.77 -16.09 7.59
CA SER A 71 1.96 -17.19 8.12
C SER A 71 0.56 -17.25 7.51
N TYR A 72 0.09 -16.12 6.99
CA TYR A 72 -1.24 -16.02 6.41
C TYR A 72 -1.37 -16.92 5.18
N PRO A 73 -2.50 -17.61 4.95
CA PRO A 73 -2.63 -18.49 3.79
C PRO A 73 -2.39 -17.75 2.47
N HIS A 74 -1.34 -18.12 1.73
CA HIS A 74 -0.97 -17.42 0.49
C HIS A 74 -2.08 -17.50 -0.59
N GLU A 75 -2.92 -18.53 -0.56
CA GLU A 75 -4.12 -18.65 -1.41
C GLU A 75 -5.23 -17.60 -1.13
N LEU A 76 -5.10 -16.84 -0.04
CA LEU A 76 -5.96 -15.72 0.32
C LEU A 76 -5.31 -14.36 0.03
N VAL A 77 -4.12 -14.33 -0.58
CA VAL A 77 -3.41 -13.08 -0.85
C VAL A 77 -3.20 -12.90 -2.35
N ASP A 78 -3.63 -11.76 -2.84
CA ASP A 78 -3.38 -11.26 -4.19
C ASP A 78 -2.29 -10.19 -4.12
N ILE A 79 -1.17 -10.40 -4.82
CA ILE A 79 -0.03 -9.47 -4.82
C ILE A 79 -0.08 -8.57 -6.06
N ALA A 80 0.11 -7.29 -5.84
CA ALA A 80 0.05 -6.23 -6.82
C ALA A 80 1.36 -5.41 -6.79
N PHE A 81 2.17 -5.56 -7.83
CA PHE A 81 3.35 -4.75 -8.06
C PHE A 81 3.08 -3.65 -9.09
N LEU A 82 3.53 -2.43 -8.79
CA LEU A 82 3.58 -1.33 -9.77
C LEU A 82 5.03 -0.97 -10.05
N VAL A 83 5.54 -1.31 -11.23
CA VAL A 83 6.86 -0.84 -11.69
C VAL A 83 6.68 0.48 -12.44
N SER A 84 7.35 1.54 -11.98
CA SER A 84 7.31 2.87 -12.58
C SER A 84 8.73 3.41 -12.72
N GLU A 85 9.10 3.85 -13.93
CA GLU A 85 10.33 4.60 -14.19
C GLU A 85 11.62 3.98 -13.60
N SER A 86 11.73 2.65 -13.60
CA SER A 86 12.93 1.91 -13.16
C SER A 86 13.99 1.87 -14.26
N LYS A 87 15.26 2.05 -13.89
CA LYS A 87 16.43 2.06 -14.77
C LYS A 87 17.38 0.89 -14.53
N ASP A 88 17.23 0.20 -13.40
CA ASP A 88 17.98 -1.01 -13.05
C ASP A 88 17.28 -2.29 -13.55
N GLN A 89 17.72 -3.46 -13.08
CA GLN A 89 17.16 -4.76 -13.49
C GLN A 89 15.92 -5.17 -12.67
N THR A 90 15.22 -4.23 -12.01
CA THR A 90 14.04 -4.49 -11.16
C THR A 90 13.04 -5.43 -11.83
N THR A 91 12.66 -5.14 -13.08
CA THR A 91 11.62 -5.93 -13.79
C THR A 91 12.05 -7.38 -13.97
N SER A 92 13.27 -7.62 -14.48
CA SER A 92 13.77 -8.99 -14.70
C SER A 92 13.97 -9.75 -13.39
N ALA A 93 14.52 -9.09 -12.37
CA ALA A 93 14.71 -9.69 -11.06
C ALA A 93 13.36 -10.06 -10.43
N LEU A 94 12.38 -9.14 -10.47
CA LEU A 94 11.03 -9.36 -9.96
C LEU A 94 10.37 -10.58 -10.61
N VAL A 95 10.41 -10.68 -11.95
CA VAL A 95 9.85 -11.83 -12.67
C VAL A 95 10.52 -13.14 -12.24
N SER A 96 11.84 -13.15 -12.04
CA SER A 96 12.57 -14.33 -11.56
C SER A 96 12.18 -14.74 -10.14
N TYR A 97 11.97 -13.78 -9.23
CA TYR A 97 11.49 -14.07 -7.88
C TYR A 97 10.04 -14.59 -7.88
N ILE A 98 9.15 -13.97 -8.67
CA ILE A 98 7.75 -14.42 -8.81
C ILE A 98 7.69 -15.83 -9.38
N ASP A 99 8.47 -16.13 -10.43
CA ASP A 99 8.48 -17.45 -11.07
C ASP A 99 8.89 -18.54 -10.08
N ARG A 100 9.96 -18.30 -9.31
CA ARG A 100 10.42 -19.22 -8.25
C ARG A 100 9.36 -19.43 -7.17
N LEU A 101 8.70 -18.36 -6.74
CA LEU A 101 7.69 -18.41 -5.69
C LEU A 101 6.45 -19.18 -6.17
N GLN A 102 5.91 -18.84 -7.34
CA GLN A 102 4.70 -19.46 -7.89
C GLN A 102 4.91 -20.90 -8.36
N LYS A 103 6.14 -21.30 -8.69
CA LYS A 103 6.49 -22.69 -9.07
C LYS A 103 7.04 -23.52 -7.91
N SER A 104 6.94 -23.04 -6.67
CA SER A 104 7.38 -23.79 -5.50
C SER A 104 6.74 -25.18 -5.44
N ALA A 105 7.53 -26.19 -5.05
CA ALA A 105 7.03 -27.55 -4.86
C ALA A 105 6.13 -27.67 -3.62
N ASP A 106 6.28 -26.77 -2.65
CA ASP A 106 5.37 -26.64 -1.52
C ASP A 106 4.08 -25.94 -1.99
N LYS A 107 2.97 -26.68 -1.97
CA LYS A 107 1.65 -26.20 -2.42
C LYS A 107 1.11 -25.04 -1.61
N LYS A 108 1.66 -24.76 -0.43
CA LYS A 108 1.25 -23.61 0.40
C LYS A 108 1.97 -22.31 0.03
N MET A 109 3.05 -22.39 -0.74
CA MET A 109 3.90 -21.24 -1.06
C MET A 109 3.36 -20.33 -2.17
N PRO A 110 2.74 -20.82 -3.27
CA PRO A 110 2.19 -19.95 -4.29
C PRO A 110 1.07 -19.05 -3.74
N TYR A 111 1.12 -17.77 -4.12
CA TYR A 111 0.02 -16.85 -3.87
C TYR A 111 -1.13 -17.10 -4.83
N HIS A 112 -2.35 -16.66 -4.46
CA HIS A 112 -3.54 -16.80 -5.30
C HIS A 112 -3.33 -16.15 -6.67
N SER A 113 -2.84 -14.91 -6.67
CA SER A 113 -2.39 -14.25 -7.88
C SER A 113 -1.27 -13.27 -7.61
N VAL A 114 -0.44 -13.05 -8.61
CA VAL A 114 0.60 -12.03 -8.61
C VAL A 114 0.49 -11.24 -9.90
N SER A 115 0.23 -9.94 -9.79
CA SER A 115 0.07 -9.01 -10.91
C SER A 115 1.22 -8.01 -10.94
N VAL A 116 1.87 -7.87 -12.08
CA VAL A 116 2.90 -6.84 -12.32
C VAL A 116 2.34 -5.83 -13.32
N LEU A 117 2.13 -4.60 -12.86
CA LEU A 117 1.67 -3.50 -13.69
C LEU A 117 2.82 -2.54 -13.99
N HIS A 118 2.91 -2.09 -15.24
CA HIS A 118 3.87 -1.09 -15.67
C HIS A 118 3.13 0.21 -15.99
N LYS A 119 3.50 1.30 -15.33
CA LYS A 119 2.95 2.62 -15.62
C LYS A 119 3.86 3.73 -15.12
N ASP A 120 4.17 4.65 -16.02
CA ASP A 120 4.93 5.86 -15.70
C ASP A 120 4.00 7.04 -15.40
N PHE A 121 4.41 7.84 -14.42
CA PHE A 121 3.71 9.05 -13.98
C PHE A 121 4.48 10.33 -14.30
N HIS A 122 5.56 10.23 -15.11
CA HIS A 122 6.40 11.31 -15.63
C HIS A 122 6.92 12.24 -14.51
N GLN A 123 7.85 11.73 -13.70
CA GLN A 123 8.46 12.49 -12.61
C GLN A 123 9.51 13.50 -13.12
N ILE A 124 9.11 14.77 -13.27
CA ILE A 124 10.04 15.91 -13.36
C ILE A 124 10.45 16.33 -11.93
N VAL A 125 11.41 15.68 -11.28
CA VAL A 125 12.17 16.24 -10.12
C VAL A 125 13.57 15.58 -10.05
N ALA A 126 14.60 16.38 -9.75
CA ALA A 126 16.02 16.00 -9.70
C ALA A 126 16.36 14.93 -8.63
N GLN A 127 17.43 14.17 -8.89
CA GLN A 127 17.77 12.89 -8.26
C GLN A 127 18.70 12.98 -7.02
N ASP A 128 18.73 14.07 -6.25
CA ASP A 128 19.62 14.15 -5.07
C ASP A 128 18.87 13.95 -3.73
N ALA A 129 19.50 13.25 -2.79
CA ALA A 129 18.96 13.02 -1.45
C ALA A 129 18.70 14.32 -0.67
N ARG A 130 19.44 15.39 -1.00
CA ARG A 130 19.29 16.70 -0.40
C ARG A 130 18.05 17.47 -0.89
N SER A 131 17.60 17.33 -2.14
CA SER A 131 16.31 17.91 -2.57
C SER A 131 15.08 17.09 -2.20
N ARG A 132 15.23 15.81 -1.80
CA ARG A 132 14.12 14.97 -1.32
C ARG A 132 13.41 15.56 -0.09
N HIS A 133 14.12 16.38 0.69
CA HIS A 133 13.66 17.03 1.94
C HIS A 133 13.49 18.55 1.77
N ASP A 134 13.67 19.09 0.57
CA ASP A 134 13.42 20.51 0.34
C ASP A 134 11.91 20.76 0.37
N PHE A 135 11.49 21.73 1.19
CA PHE A 135 10.09 21.98 1.57
C PHE A 135 9.18 22.19 0.34
N ILE A 136 9.75 22.69 -0.76
CA ILE A 136 9.04 22.97 -2.01
C ILE A 136 8.89 21.72 -2.89
N ALA A 137 9.85 20.80 -2.88
CA ALA A 137 9.86 19.62 -3.75
C ALA A 137 9.05 18.44 -3.18
N GLN A 138 8.94 18.36 -1.85
CA GLN A 138 8.28 17.24 -1.16
C GLN A 138 6.77 17.11 -1.50
N PRO A 139 5.95 18.18 -1.56
CA PRO A 139 4.52 18.06 -1.85
C PRO A 139 4.23 17.48 -3.23
N GLU A 140 4.90 17.96 -4.28
CA GLU A 140 4.69 17.46 -5.65
C GLU A 140 5.15 16.00 -5.80
N ARG A 141 6.24 15.61 -5.13
CA ARG A 141 6.66 14.20 -5.05
C ARG A 141 5.58 13.33 -4.40
N ARG A 142 5.07 13.73 -3.22
CA ARG A 142 4.04 12.99 -2.48
C ARG A 142 2.73 12.90 -3.26
N LYS A 143 2.35 13.95 -4.00
CA LYS A 143 1.18 13.96 -4.90
C LYS A 143 1.32 12.93 -6.03
N LYS A 144 2.49 12.81 -6.64
CA LYS A 144 2.74 11.79 -7.68
C LYS A 144 2.74 10.38 -7.11
N LEU A 145 3.35 10.16 -5.94
CA LEU A 145 3.29 8.87 -5.24
C LEU A 145 1.86 8.49 -4.87
N ALA A 146 1.05 9.45 -4.40
CA ALA A 146 -0.37 9.22 -4.12
C ALA A 146 -1.14 8.83 -5.39
N LYS A 147 -0.88 9.48 -6.54
CA LYS A 147 -1.48 9.07 -7.82
C LYS A 147 -1.09 7.65 -8.23
N ALA A 148 0.18 7.28 -8.06
CA ALA A 148 0.67 5.94 -8.39
C ALA A 148 0.02 4.86 -7.51
N ARG A 149 -0.01 5.08 -6.19
CA ARG A 149 -0.68 4.19 -5.24
C ARG A 149 -2.18 4.09 -5.53
N ASN A 150 -2.85 5.22 -5.72
CA ASN A 150 -4.27 5.26 -6.05
C ASN A 150 -4.59 4.50 -7.34
N TRP A 151 -3.72 4.58 -8.35
CA TRP A 151 -3.89 3.84 -9.58
C TRP A 151 -3.72 2.33 -9.37
N LEU A 152 -2.64 1.90 -8.68
CA LEU A 152 -2.31 0.48 -8.47
C LEU A 152 -3.47 -0.29 -7.84
N TRP A 153 -3.91 0.11 -6.64
CA TRP A 153 -4.97 -0.63 -5.97
C TRP A 153 -6.30 -0.49 -6.72
N SER A 154 -6.62 0.66 -7.35
CA SER A 154 -7.87 0.81 -8.11
C SER A 154 -7.95 -0.13 -9.32
N ALA A 155 -6.82 -0.47 -9.93
CA ALA A 155 -6.76 -1.41 -11.05
C ALA A 155 -7.01 -2.87 -10.62
N LEU A 156 -6.62 -3.22 -9.40
CA LEU A 156 -6.59 -4.61 -8.91
C LEU A 156 -7.58 -4.91 -7.79
N LEU A 157 -8.21 -3.90 -7.18
CA LEU A 157 -9.25 -4.10 -6.17
C LEU A 157 -10.45 -4.83 -6.77
N ARG A 158 -10.98 -5.80 -6.02
CA ARG A 158 -12.12 -6.63 -6.40
C ARG A 158 -13.09 -6.71 -5.23
N PRO A 159 -14.38 -7.03 -5.47
CA PRO A 159 -15.38 -7.13 -4.40
C PRO A 159 -15.09 -8.19 -3.32
N HIS A 160 -14.17 -9.12 -3.57
CA HIS A 160 -13.79 -10.16 -2.61
C HIS A 160 -12.60 -9.76 -1.73
N HIS A 161 -11.91 -8.66 -1.97
CA HIS A 161 -10.87 -8.21 -1.05
C HIS A 161 -11.53 -7.62 0.20
N ALA A 162 -11.20 -8.15 1.39
CA ALA A 162 -11.58 -7.54 2.66
C ALA A 162 -10.52 -6.55 3.15
N TRP A 163 -9.26 -6.78 2.81
CA TRP A 163 -8.14 -5.98 3.29
C TRP A 163 -7.24 -5.53 2.14
N VAL A 164 -6.65 -4.34 2.29
CA VAL A 164 -5.60 -3.84 1.40
C VAL A 164 -4.39 -3.54 2.27
N TYR A 165 -3.29 -4.22 1.98
CA TYR A 165 -2.04 -4.08 2.73
C TYR A 165 -1.00 -3.39 1.86
N TRP A 166 -0.49 -2.24 2.32
CA TRP A 166 0.54 -1.48 1.64
C TRP A 166 1.90 -1.75 2.29
N GLN A 167 2.86 -2.18 1.48
CA GLN A 167 4.25 -2.31 1.92
C GLN A 167 5.18 -1.77 0.83
N ASP A 168 5.99 -0.79 1.21
CA ASP A 168 7.08 -0.31 0.36
C ASP A 168 8.20 -1.38 0.33
N VAL A 169 8.91 -1.46 -0.79
CA VAL A 169 9.87 -2.55 -1.06
C VAL A 169 11.10 -2.54 -0.15
N ASP A 170 11.38 -1.38 0.44
CA ASP A 170 12.47 -1.11 1.38
C ASP A 170 12.11 -1.50 2.83
N VAL A 171 10.91 -2.02 3.11
CA VAL A 171 10.59 -2.68 4.37
C VAL A 171 11.09 -4.12 4.33
N GLU A 172 12.20 -4.39 5.03
CA GLU A 172 12.95 -5.65 4.94
C GLU A 172 12.64 -6.67 6.03
N ARG A 173 12.17 -6.24 7.21
CA ARG A 173 11.82 -7.18 8.30
C ARG A 173 10.42 -6.88 8.83
N ILE A 174 9.54 -7.85 8.63
CA ILE A 174 8.17 -7.87 9.16
C ILE A 174 7.95 -9.17 9.93
N PRO A 175 7.13 -9.18 11.00
CA PRO A 175 6.70 -10.43 11.62
C PRO A 175 5.94 -11.30 10.62
N ALA A 176 6.09 -12.63 10.73
CA ALA A 176 5.36 -13.60 9.90
C ALA A 176 3.83 -13.41 9.97
N THR A 177 3.34 -13.03 11.14
CA THR A 177 1.93 -12.87 11.51
C THR A 177 1.38 -11.47 11.23
N ILE A 178 2.04 -10.67 10.40
CA ILE A 178 1.70 -9.26 10.17
C ILE A 178 0.23 -9.04 9.79
N PHE A 179 -0.38 -9.88 8.96
CA PHE A 179 -1.77 -9.70 8.59
C PHE A 179 -2.69 -10.01 9.76
N GLU A 180 -2.49 -11.17 10.40
CA GLU A 180 -3.27 -11.61 11.54
C GLU A 180 -3.19 -10.61 12.69
N ASP A 181 -2.01 -10.04 12.95
CA ASP A 181 -1.79 -9.09 14.02
C ASP A 181 -2.48 -7.75 13.75
N LEU A 182 -2.40 -7.25 12.51
CA LEU A 182 -3.09 -6.01 12.13
C LEU A 182 -4.61 -6.17 12.09
N MET A 183 -5.11 -7.29 11.55
CA MET A 183 -6.55 -7.58 11.43
C MET A 183 -7.27 -7.66 12.78
N LYS A 184 -6.59 -8.12 13.84
CA LYS A 184 -7.15 -8.21 15.20
C LYS A 184 -7.64 -6.88 15.77
N HIS A 185 -7.16 -5.75 15.24
CA HIS A 185 -7.50 -4.44 15.75
C HIS A 185 -8.80 -3.85 15.18
N ASP A 186 -9.36 -4.46 14.12
CA ASP A 186 -10.67 -4.11 13.55
C ASP A 186 -10.86 -2.58 13.39
N SER A 187 -9.88 -1.93 12.75
CA SER A 187 -9.84 -0.48 12.53
C SER A 187 -9.81 -0.20 11.03
N ASP A 188 -10.45 0.89 10.58
CA ASP A 188 -10.50 1.26 9.14
C ASP A 188 -9.09 1.38 8.52
N VAL A 189 -8.15 1.94 9.29
CA VAL A 189 -6.74 2.06 8.92
C VAL A 189 -5.87 1.72 10.12
N ILE A 190 -4.89 0.85 9.91
CA ILE A 190 -3.92 0.49 10.92
C ILE A 190 -2.49 0.58 10.38
N VAL A 191 -1.59 1.15 11.18
CA VAL A 191 -0.21 1.40 10.78
C VAL A 191 0.76 0.90 11.85
N PRO A 192 1.73 0.03 11.51
CA PRO A 192 2.81 -0.37 12.42
C PRO A 192 3.85 0.74 12.56
N SER A 193 4.69 0.66 13.59
CA SER A 193 5.84 1.56 13.72
C SER A 193 6.98 1.11 12.80
N VAL A 194 7.51 2.00 11.98
CA VAL A 194 8.63 1.69 11.06
C VAL A 194 9.95 2.20 11.63
N TRP A 195 10.89 1.29 11.85
CA TRP A 195 12.20 1.57 12.45
C TRP A 195 13.34 1.26 11.48
N MET A 196 14.48 1.91 11.69
CA MET A 196 15.72 1.63 10.95
C MET A 196 16.86 1.41 11.93
N THR A 197 17.78 0.52 11.58
CA THR A 197 19.02 0.28 12.34
C THR A 197 20.19 0.96 11.61
N HIS A 198 20.87 1.91 12.25
CA HIS A 198 22.11 2.49 11.74
C HIS A 198 23.31 1.89 12.48
N SER A 199 24.35 1.53 11.73
CA SER A 199 25.57 0.86 12.25
C SER A 199 26.22 1.58 13.45
N LYS A 200 26.31 2.92 13.40
CA LYS A 200 26.84 3.78 14.46
C LYS A 200 25.85 4.16 15.58
N TYR A 201 24.59 4.45 15.26
CA TYR A 201 23.64 5.09 16.20
C TYR A 201 22.59 4.15 16.79
N GLY A 202 22.56 2.88 16.35
CA GLY A 202 21.57 1.91 16.77
C GLY A 202 20.21 2.14 16.10
N ASP A 203 19.15 1.76 16.79
CA ASP A 203 17.79 1.73 16.27
C ASP A 203 17.06 3.05 16.51
N PHE A 204 16.35 3.56 15.50
CA PHE A 204 15.53 4.77 15.62
C PHE A 204 14.27 4.73 14.73
N PRO A 205 13.24 5.53 15.06
CA PRO A 205 12.06 5.68 14.22
C PRO A 205 12.44 6.24 12.85
N TYR A 206 12.01 5.56 11.79
CA TYR A 206 12.26 5.97 10.41
C TYR A 206 11.07 6.74 9.84
N ASP A 207 9.87 6.13 9.85
CA ASP A 207 8.69 6.77 9.27
C ASP A 207 7.98 7.66 10.29
N LEU A 208 8.03 8.98 10.04
CA LEU A 208 7.35 10.01 10.83
C LEU A 208 6.03 10.50 10.20
N ASN A 209 5.54 9.83 9.15
CA ASN A 209 4.27 10.18 8.48
C ASN A 209 3.04 9.69 9.27
N SER A 210 3.24 8.92 10.34
CA SER A 210 2.18 8.50 11.26
C SER A 210 2.27 9.32 12.54
N TRP A 211 1.33 10.24 12.74
CA TRP A 211 1.28 11.09 13.93
C TRP A 211 -0.14 11.22 14.48
N ILE A 212 -0.26 11.78 15.69
CA ILE A 212 -1.54 12.24 16.26
C ILE A 212 -1.60 13.76 16.14
N GLU A 213 -2.69 14.29 15.58
CA GLU A 213 -2.78 15.72 15.29
C GLU A 213 -2.78 16.53 16.59
N SER A 214 -2.00 17.59 16.63
CA SER A 214 -1.95 18.54 17.75
C SER A 214 -2.96 19.67 17.59
N ASP A 215 -3.34 20.33 18.69
CA ASP A 215 -4.17 21.55 18.62
C ASP A 215 -3.49 22.65 17.82
N GLN A 216 -2.17 22.79 17.95
CA GLN A 216 -1.36 23.73 17.19
C GLN A 216 -1.38 23.39 15.70
N GLY A 217 -1.23 22.12 15.33
CA GLY A 217 -1.29 21.66 13.93
C GLY A 217 -2.66 21.90 13.29
N ARG A 218 -3.75 21.69 14.03
CA ARG A 218 -5.11 22.07 13.62
C ARG A 218 -5.24 23.57 13.39
N ALA A 219 -4.74 24.39 14.32
CA ALA A 219 -4.82 25.85 14.21
C ALA A 219 -4.05 26.38 12.99
N VAL A 220 -2.85 25.83 12.72
CA VAL A 220 -2.07 26.15 11.53
C VAL A 220 -2.82 25.73 10.26
N SER A 221 -3.33 24.50 10.22
CA SER A 221 -4.05 23.97 9.05
C SER A 221 -5.32 24.76 8.73
N ALA A 222 -6.05 25.25 9.74
CA ALA A 222 -7.24 26.08 9.57
C ALA A 222 -6.95 27.47 8.98
N ALA A 223 -5.70 27.95 9.09
CA ALA A 223 -5.27 29.23 8.52
C ALA A 223 -4.75 29.11 7.07
N LEU A 224 -4.59 27.88 6.55
CA LEU A 224 -4.12 27.63 5.19
C LEU A 224 -5.29 27.68 4.18
N PRO A 225 -5.02 27.97 2.89
CA PRO A 225 -6.00 27.82 1.82
C PRO A 225 -6.60 26.39 1.77
N GLU A 226 -7.88 26.27 1.39
CA GLU A 226 -8.62 24.99 1.43
C GLU A 226 -7.94 23.86 0.64
N ASP A 227 -7.24 24.18 -0.44
CA ASP A 227 -6.57 23.23 -1.32
C ASP A 227 -5.14 22.85 -0.89
N THR A 228 -4.67 23.40 0.24
CA THR A 228 -3.31 23.16 0.75
C THR A 228 -3.20 21.80 1.46
N MET A 229 -4.24 21.41 2.20
CA MET A 229 -4.25 20.18 3.02
C MET A 229 -5.19 19.12 2.43
N ALA A 230 -4.87 17.85 2.68
CA ALA A 230 -5.79 16.76 2.35
C ALA A 230 -7.06 16.84 3.23
N LYS A 231 -8.22 16.50 2.66
CA LYS A 231 -9.49 16.50 3.41
C LYS A 231 -9.52 15.33 4.39
N ALA A 232 -10.03 15.60 5.59
CA ALA A 232 -10.29 14.55 6.58
C ALA A 232 -11.39 13.61 6.08
N MET A 233 -11.14 12.31 6.17
CA MET A 233 -12.01 11.26 5.61
C MET A 233 -12.86 10.55 6.68
N GLY A 234 -12.66 10.87 7.96
CA GLY A 234 -13.44 10.32 9.07
C GLY A 234 -13.21 8.84 9.35
N PHE A 235 -12.10 8.26 8.87
CA PHE A 235 -11.70 6.89 9.18
C PHE A 235 -11.15 6.78 10.61
N GLN A 236 -11.41 5.65 11.26
CA GLN A 236 -10.74 5.25 12.48
C GLN A 236 -9.31 4.80 12.15
N VAL A 237 -8.33 5.63 12.51
CA VAL A 237 -6.90 5.33 12.31
C VAL A 237 -6.28 4.89 13.64
N ARG A 238 -5.58 3.75 13.64
CA ARG A 238 -4.85 3.23 14.79
C ARG A 238 -3.36 3.08 14.46
N GLY A 239 -2.50 3.69 15.27
CA GLY A 239 -1.05 3.46 15.24
C GLY A 239 -0.65 2.42 16.30
N LEU A 240 0.28 1.52 15.96
CA LEU A 240 0.83 0.53 16.87
C LEU A 240 2.29 0.85 17.24
N PRO A 241 2.54 1.69 18.26
CA PRO A 241 3.90 2.18 18.57
C PRO A 241 4.86 1.08 19.04
N HIS A 242 4.34 -0.03 19.56
CA HIS A 242 5.13 -1.17 20.04
C HIS A 242 5.17 -2.34 19.05
N TYR A 243 4.51 -2.22 17.91
CA TYR A 243 4.51 -3.23 16.86
C TYR A 243 5.37 -2.73 15.71
N THR A 244 6.60 -3.24 15.66
CA THR A 244 7.66 -2.68 14.82
C THR A 244 7.89 -3.51 13.56
N VAL A 245 8.01 -2.82 12.43
CA VAL A 245 8.57 -3.33 11.18
C VAL A 245 9.85 -2.55 10.86
N TRP A 246 10.76 -3.16 10.09
CA TRP A 246 12.08 -2.59 9.84
C TRP A 246 12.28 -2.21 8.39
N HIS A 247 12.73 -0.97 8.21
CA HIS A 247 13.19 -0.40 6.95
C HIS A 247 14.67 -0.74 6.70
N ALA A 248 15.04 -0.84 5.42
CA ALA A 248 16.39 -1.05 4.92
C ALA A 248 17.29 0.13 5.27
N TYR A 249 18.52 -0.11 5.70
CA TYR A 249 19.44 1.02 5.91
C TYR A 249 19.73 1.78 4.60
N GLU A 250 19.40 3.07 4.56
CA GLU A 250 19.75 3.99 3.46
C GLU A 250 21.01 4.80 3.83
N GLU A 251 22.10 4.59 3.11
CA GLU A 251 23.31 5.43 3.24
C GLU A 251 23.02 6.88 2.79
N GLY A 252 23.30 7.85 3.67
CA GLY A 252 23.18 9.28 3.35
C GLY A 252 21.94 9.98 3.90
N LEU A 253 21.17 9.32 4.77
CA LEU A 253 20.28 9.97 5.75
C LEU A 253 21.04 10.41 7.01
#